data_AF-A0AB38N9G0-F1
#
_entry.id   AF-A0AB38N9G0-F1
#
_cell.length_a   1.000
_cell.length_b   1.000
_cell.length_c   1.000
_cell.angle_alpha   90.00
_cell.angle_beta   90.00
_cell.angle_gamma   90.00
#
_symmetry.space_group_name_H-M   'P 1'
#
loop_
_entity.id
_entity.type
_entity.pdbx_description
1 polymer ?
#
loop_
_entity_poly.entity_id
_entity_poly.type
_entity_poly.pdbx_seq_one_letter_code
_entity_poly.pdbx_strand_id
1 'polypeptide(L)'
;MTVGELKKALQELIEAYQQLKWPLGVDRATGILGALSELDETSTVGEDEKKLLRQMIKNNWQDVIVTLKPDQWESDAKALPLIRFQEKLETQQMIPVNDHHSLCFKEIVDRFNGSPGLFTAETLSALMQSTCRVIGYAEHEEMGCYPSARLKKRAKSTSPGAKANLDMSISSMAALFYLLYYQTSEERAALIPFLIYYRDRTTDEERRSESAMLRLLRNTPYRAVELINQMESCISYHILLKEKEFEAIRPLLPALRKGLLKALAPDLWHFRANQDRWIDDAITRKVALCNAITAQFKAMGVPYERIETFCQQIKGQEGWLLSPKDRELLDESLVLFKLQQYREQRESEGLSHTFFSSEVKYRTAKKQEQIILGVPEKLGLLEWLAAHQGRLGDLQEKTKPGEQLSV
;
A
#
# COMPACT_ATOMS: atom_id res chain seq x y z
N MET A 1 24.51 34.05 9.28
CA MET A 1 24.62 34.47 7.87
C MET A 1 24.69 35.99 7.79
N THR A 2 25.66 36.53 7.05
CA THR A 2 25.73 37.97 6.74
C THR A 2 24.88 38.32 5.50
N VAL A 3 24.62 39.60 5.28
CA VAL A 3 23.93 40.08 4.07
C VAL A 3 24.70 39.70 2.80
N GLY A 4 26.03 39.81 2.79
CA GLY A 4 26.85 39.41 1.64
C GLY A 4 26.73 37.93 1.29
N GLU A 5 26.74 37.05 2.30
CA GLU A 5 26.52 35.61 2.10
C GLU A 5 25.13 35.31 1.53
N LEU A 6 24.11 36.04 2.00
CA LEU A 6 22.73 35.89 1.52
C LEU A 6 22.58 36.36 0.08
N LYS A 7 23.17 37.51 -0.28
CA LYS A 7 23.21 38.00 -1.67
C LYS A 7 23.81 36.96 -2.61
N LYS A 8 24.94 36.36 -2.22
CA LYS A 8 25.58 35.28 -2.98
C LYS A 8 24.66 34.06 -3.15
N ALA A 9 24.01 33.62 -2.07
CA ALA A 9 23.10 32.47 -2.11
C ALA A 9 21.87 32.74 -3.00
N LEU A 10 21.32 33.96 -2.98
CA LEU A 10 20.22 34.37 -3.86
C LEU A 10 20.66 34.42 -5.32
N GLN A 11 21.87 34.90 -5.60
CA GLN A 11 22.42 34.92 -6.97
C GLN A 11 22.58 33.50 -7.53
N GLU A 12 23.12 32.57 -6.74
CA GLU A 12 23.20 31.14 -7.08
C GLU A 12 21.80 30.55 -7.38
N LEU A 13 20.79 30.90 -6.58
CA LEU A 13 19.40 30.48 -6.78
C LEU A 13 18.80 31.06 -8.07
N ILE A 14 19.03 32.34 -8.34
CA ILE A 14 18.56 33.03 -9.56
C ILE A 14 19.12 32.35 -10.81
N GLU A 15 20.43 32.08 -10.84
CA GLU A 15 21.09 31.42 -11.97
C GLU A 15 20.50 30.02 -12.21
N ALA A 16 20.25 29.26 -11.14
CA ALA A 16 19.60 27.96 -11.24
C ALA A 16 18.17 28.09 -11.81
N TYR A 17 17.37 29.04 -11.33
CA TYR A 17 16.02 29.27 -11.85
C TYR A 17 16.00 29.75 -13.30
N GLN A 18 16.98 30.54 -13.73
CA GLN A 18 17.13 30.95 -15.13
C GLN A 18 17.41 29.75 -16.03
N GLN A 19 18.33 28.86 -15.63
CA GLN A 19 18.62 27.62 -16.37
C GLN A 19 17.39 26.72 -16.48
N LEU A 20 16.57 26.67 -15.43
CA LEU A 20 15.30 25.93 -15.40
C LEU A 20 14.14 26.64 -16.12
N LYS A 21 14.36 27.85 -16.63
CA LYS A 21 13.34 28.69 -17.27
C LYS A 21 12.11 28.90 -16.37
N TRP A 22 12.33 29.20 -15.09
CA TRP A 22 11.27 29.49 -14.12
C TRP A 22 11.21 31.01 -13.82
N PRO A 23 10.51 31.81 -14.64
CA PRO A 23 10.54 33.27 -14.54
C PRO A 23 10.00 33.78 -13.20
N LEU A 24 8.92 33.21 -12.67
CA LEU A 24 8.37 33.61 -11.37
C LEU A 24 9.36 33.41 -10.21
N GLY A 25 10.14 32.31 -10.24
CA GLY A 25 11.18 32.07 -9.24
C GLY A 25 12.31 33.11 -9.34
N VAL A 26 12.74 33.43 -10.58
CA VAL A 26 13.74 34.47 -10.86
C VAL A 26 13.29 35.84 -10.36
N ASP A 27 12.06 36.25 -10.70
CA ASP A 27 11.52 37.56 -10.35
C ASP A 27 11.44 37.74 -8.83
N ARG A 28 10.96 36.71 -8.11
CA ARG A 28 10.86 36.76 -6.65
C ARG A 28 12.23 36.85 -5.99
N ALA A 29 13.19 36.02 -6.40
CA ALA A 29 14.55 36.02 -5.84
C ALA A 29 15.30 37.33 -6.16
N THR A 30 15.14 37.86 -7.38
CA THR A 30 15.69 39.16 -7.78
C THR A 30 15.07 40.30 -6.98
N GLY A 31 13.77 40.25 -6.70
CA GLY A 31 13.08 41.21 -5.83
C GLY A 31 13.66 41.25 -4.42
N ILE A 32 13.99 40.08 -3.83
CA ILE A 32 14.68 40.03 -2.52
C ILE A 32 16.10 40.61 -2.64
N LEU A 33 16.84 40.25 -3.68
CA LEU A 33 18.19 40.77 -3.89
C LEU A 33 18.21 42.31 -3.99
N GLY A 34 17.22 42.87 -4.68
CA GLY A 34 16.99 44.32 -4.75
C GLY A 34 16.68 44.95 -3.39
N ALA A 35 15.85 44.30 -2.57
CA ALA A 35 15.55 44.78 -1.21
C ALA A 35 16.79 44.80 -0.29
N LEU A 36 17.81 43.99 -0.58
CA LEU A 36 19.06 43.94 0.18
C LEU A 36 20.14 44.89 -0.35
N SER A 37 19.92 45.62 -1.46
CA SER A 37 21.00 46.32 -2.17
C SER A 37 21.70 47.39 -1.34
N GLU A 38 20.94 48.14 -0.53
CA GLU A 38 21.45 49.23 0.30
C GLU A 38 22.01 48.78 1.66
N LEU A 39 21.85 47.49 2.01
CA LEU A 39 22.35 46.94 3.25
C LEU A 39 23.85 46.61 3.15
N ASP A 40 24.59 46.94 4.21
CA ASP A 40 26.01 46.62 4.37
C ASP A 40 26.24 45.10 4.34
N GLU A 41 27.19 44.65 3.52
CA GLU A 41 27.44 43.22 3.29
C GLU A 41 27.94 42.49 4.53
N THR A 42 28.59 43.21 5.46
CA THR A 42 29.12 42.63 6.70
C THR A 42 28.06 42.54 7.80
N SER A 43 26.93 43.25 7.65
CA SER A 43 25.85 43.24 8.62
C SER A 43 25.13 41.89 8.68
N THR A 44 24.57 41.58 9.85
CA THR A 44 23.72 40.40 10.04
C THR A 44 22.34 40.64 9.44
N VAL A 45 21.78 39.62 8.80
CA VAL A 45 20.43 39.68 8.23
C VAL A 45 19.38 39.85 9.34
N GLY A 46 18.54 40.88 9.23
CA GLY A 46 17.50 41.22 10.20
C GLY A 46 16.23 40.37 10.08
N GLU A 47 15.27 40.61 10.97
CA GLU A 47 14.01 39.84 11.03
C GLU A 47 13.05 40.17 9.88
N ASP A 48 13.09 41.38 9.33
CA ASP A 48 12.21 41.75 8.22
C ASP A 48 12.67 41.10 6.91
N GLU A 49 13.98 41.01 6.69
CA GLU A 49 14.56 40.24 5.58
C GLU A 49 14.24 38.76 5.72
N LYS A 50 14.30 38.20 6.94
CA LYS A 50 13.87 36.81 7.21
C LYS A 50 12.41 36.57 6.82
N LYS A 51 11.50 37.49 7.15
CA LYS A 51 10.09 37.39 6.76
C LYS A 51 9.93 37.40 5.24
N LEU A 52 10.66 38.26 4.53
CA LEU A 52 10.65 38.32 3.07
C LEU A 52 11.14 37.00 2.45
N LEU A 53 12.23 36.44 2.96
CA LEU A 53 12.75 35.14 2.52
C LEU A 53 11.73 34.02 2.72
N ARG A 54 11.11 33.94 3.90
CA ARG A 54 10.07 32.94 4.19
C ARG A 54 8.89 33.06 3.24
N GLN A 55 8.45 34.29 2.94
CA GLN A 55 7.36 34.52 1.99
C GLN A 55 7.73 34.11 0.56
N MET A 56 8.96 34.41 0.12
CA MET A 56 9.47 33.95 -1.17
C MET A 56 9.48 32.42 -1.25
N ILE A 57 10.05 31.75 -0.26
CA ILE A 57 10.13 30.28 -0.18
C ILE A 57 8.74 29.66 -0.23
N LYS A 58 7.79 30.19 0.55
CA LYS A 58 6.39 29.75 0.55
C LYS A 58 5.75 29.87 -0.83
N ASN A 59 5.93 31.00 -1.52
CA ASN A 59 5.39 31.20 -2.86
C ASN A 59 6.02 30.24 -3.88
N ASN A 60 7.33 29.99 -3.78
CA ASN A 60 8.00 29.03 -4.65
C ASN A 60 7.51 27.60 -4.40
N TRP A 61 7.32 27.20 -3.15
CA TRP A 61 6.71 25.90 -2.82
C TRP A 61 5.27 25.77 -3.32
N GLN A 62 4.47 26.84 -3.29
CA GLN A 62 3.13 26.81 -3.86
C GLN A 62 3.15 26.44 -5.35
N ASP A 63 4.08 27.00 -6.12
CA ASP A 63 4.23 26.67 -7.54
C ASP A 63 4.71 25.23 -7.73
N VAL A 64 5.67 24.78 -6.92
CA VAL A 64 6.18 23.40 -6.93
C VAL A 64 5.05 22.40 -6.67
N ILE A 65 4.23 22.66 -5.65
CA ILE A 65 3.11 21.81 -5.25
C ILE A 65 2.06 21.69 -6.35
N VAL A 66 1.74 22.80 -7.02
CA VAL A 66 0.75 22.83 -8.12
C VAL A 66 1.27 22.12 -9.37
N THR A 67 2.58 22.16 -9.62
CA THR A 67 3.18 21.64 -10.86
C THR A 67 3.67 20.20 -10.76
N LEU A 68 4.00 19.72 -9.56
CA LEU A 68 4.62 18.41 -9.33
C LEU A 68 3.74 17.51 -8.45
N LYS A 69 3.95 16.20 -8.57
CA LYS A 69 3.38 15.20 -7.67
C LYS A 69 4.21 15.09 -6.38
N PRO A 70 3.62 14.61 -5.26
CA PRO A 70 4.29 14.53 -3.96
C PRO A 70 5.60 13.74 -3.97
N ASP A 71 5.67 12.66 -4.74
CA ASP A 71 6.86 11.81 -4.91
C ASP A 71 8.01 12.52 -5.65
N GLN A 72 7.73 13.65 -6.28
CA GLN A 72 8.70 14.44 -7.04
C GLN A 72 9.20 15.66 -6.25
N TRP A 73 8.51 16.07 -5.17
CA TRP A 73 8.83 17.31 -4.46
C TRP A 73 10.27 17.37 -3.93
N GLU A 74 10.82 16.25 -3.45
CA GLU A 74 12.20 16.20 -2.90
C GLU A 74 13.29 15.88 -3.95
N SER A 75 12.92 15.53 -5.19
CA SER A 75 13.86 14.97 -6.16
C SER A 75 13.84 15.63 -7.54
N ASP A 76 12.78 16.37 -7.86
CA ASP A 76 12.65 17.02 -9.16
C ASP A 76 13.65 18.17 -9.33
N ALA A 77 14.20 18.29 -10.54
CA ALA A 77 15.17 19.31 -10.90
C ALA A 77 14.67 20.74 -10.62
N LYS A 78 13.35 20.99 -10.66
CA LYS A 78 12.76 22.30 -10.34
C LYS A 78 12.75 22.62 -8.84
N ALA A 79 12.58 21.61 -7.99
CA ALA A 79 12.51 21.79 -6.55
C ALA A 79 13.89 21.80 -5.89
N LEU A 80 14.85 21.04 -6.43
CA LEU A 80 16.19 20.91 -5.84
C LEU A 80 16.93 22.22 -5.53
N PRO A 81 16.94 23.26 -6.41
CA PRO A 81 17.57 24.53 -6.08
C PRO A 81 16.90 25.22 -4.89
N LEU A 82 15.56 25.15 -4.80
CA LEU A 82 14.81 25.70 -3.68
C LEU A 82 15.15 24.97 -2.37
N ILE A 83 15.19 23.64 -2.41
CA ILE A 83 15.53 22.80 -1.26
C ILE A 83 16.93 23.13 -0.74
N ARG A 84 17.94 23.13 -1.61
CA ARG A 84 19.33 23.45 -1.24
C ARG A 84 19.47 24.85 -0.65
N PHE A 85 18.74 25.81 -1.22
CA PHE A 85 18.71 27.17 -0.70
C PHE A 85 18.08 27.21 0.69
N GLN A 86 16.96 26.51 0.90
CA GLN A 86 16.29 26.42 2.18
C GLN A 86 17.17 25.73 3.24
N GLU A 87 17.80 24.59 2.94
CA GLU A 87 18.72 23.88 3.83
C GLU A 87 19.88 24.77 4.29
N LYS A 88 20.43 25.60 3.39
CA LYS A 88 21.48 26.58 3.70
C LYS A 88 20.97 27.63 4.69
N LEU A 89 19.75 28.13 4.51
CA LEU A 89 19.12 29.09 5.43
C LEU A 89 18.81 28.45 6.79
N GLU A 90 18.29 27.23 6.81
CA GLU A 90 17.98 26.48 8.03
C GLU A 90 19.24 26.20 8.86
N THR A 91 20.32 25.74 8.21
CA THR A 91 21.63 25.50 8.84
C THR A 91 22.18 26.76 9.52
N GLN A 92 21.92 27.91 8.92
CA GLN A 92 22.33 29.23 9.43
C GLN A 92 21.30 29.85 10.38
N GLN A 93 20.25 29.11 10.76
CA GLN A 93 19.15 29.55 11.64
C GLN A 93 18.43 30.82 11.12
N MET A 94 18.42 31.01 9.81
CA MET A 94 17.75 32.14 9.16
C MET A 94 16.24 31.93 9.07
N ILE A 95 15.81 30.67 8.96
CA ILE A 95 14.41 30.24 8.93
C ILE A 95 14.25 28.97 9.78
N PRO A 96 13.03 28.65 10.24
CA PRO A 96 12.76 27.39 10.91
C PRO A 96 13.05 26.18 10.00
N VAL A 97 13.53 25.09 10.59
CA VAL A 97 13.69 23.81 9.89
C VAL A 97 12.33 23.33 9.38
N ASN A 98 12.28 22.88 8.13
CA ASN A 98 11.08 22.31 7.51
C ASN A 98 9.89 23.28 7.44
N ASP A 99 10.13 24.59 7.32
CA ASP A 99 9.06 25.62 7.34
C ASP A 99 7.97 25.38 6.27
N HIS A 100 8.35 24.76 5.15
CA HIS A 100 7.44 24.42 4.05
C HIS A 100 6.52 23.21 4.30
N HIS A 101 6.83 22.36 5.30
CA HIS A 101 6.07 21.14 5.58
C HIS A 101 4.58 21.40 5.80
N SER A 102 4.24 22.51 6.47
CA SER A 102 2.84 22.89 6.71
C SER A 102 2.03 23.08 5.42
N LEU A 103 2.67 23.62 4.37
CA LEU A 103 2.06 23.82 3.07
C LEU A 103 1.91 22.50 2.32
N CYS A 104 2.99 21.72 2.26
CA CYS A 104 3.00 20.39 1.65
C CYS A 104 1.94 19.48 2.30
N PHE A 105 1.89 19.42 3.63
CA PHE A 105 0.95 18.60 4.36
C PHE A 105 -0.50 18.96 4.05
N LYS A 106 -0.82 20.26 4.01
CA LYS A 106 -2.17 20.73 3.67
C LYS A 106 -2.59 20.22 2.27
N GLU A 107 -1.72 20.35 1.29
CA GLU A 107 -2.00 19.83 -0.05
C GLU A 107 -2.23 18.30 -0.04
N ILE A 108 -1.40 17.54 0.68
CA ILE A 108 -1.58 16.08 0.76
C ILE A 108 -2.93 15.73 1.39
N VAL A 109 -3.33 16.44 2.45
CA VAL A 109 -4.64 16.30 3.08
C VAL A 109 -5.75 16.60 2.08
N ASP A 110 -5.67 17.71 1.35
CA ASP A 110 -6.67 18.12 0.36
C ASP A 110 -6.80 17.07 -0.77
N ARG A 111 -5.68 16.57 -1.31
CA ARG A 111 -5.66 15.49 -2.31
C ARG A 111 -6.25 14.19 -1.78
N PHE A 112 -5.89 13.81 -0.55
CA PHE A 112 -6.35 12.58 0.07
C PHE A 112 -7.84 12.61 0.37
N ASN A 113 -8.36 13.74 0.85
CA ASN A 113 -9.77 13.95 1.16
C ASN A 113 -10.61 14.21 -0.10
N GLY A 114 -10.02 14.75 -1.17
CA GLY A 114 -10.66 14.91 -2.48
C GLY A 114 -10.76 13.60 -3.29
N SER A 115 -9.97 12.58 -2.92
CA SER A 115 -10.03 11.25 -3.53
C SER A 115 -11.17 10.42 -2.92
N PRO A 116 -11.87 9.57 -3.70
CA PRO A 116 -12.97 8.76 -3.18
C PRO A 116 -12.56 7.88 -1.98
N GLY A 117 -13.36 7.93 -0.91
CA GLY A 117 -13.30 6.95 0.17
C GLY A 117 -14.03 7.38 1.44
N LEU A 118 -13.90 6.57 2.49
CA LEU A 118 -14.86 6.57 3.61
C LEU A 118 -14.36 7.22 4.92
N PHE A 119 -13.16 7.77 4.94
CA PHE A 119 -12.56 8.42 6.11
C PHE A 119 -11.60 9.54 5.65
N THR A 120 -11.16 10.42 6.55
CA THR A 120 -10.28 11.55 6.20
C THR A 120 -8.80 11.31 6.51
N ALA A 121 -7.91 12.12 5.94
CA ALA A 121 -6.47 12.09 6.19
C ALA A 121 -6.14 12.27 7.67
N GLU A 122 -6.88 13.14 8.34
CA GLU A 122 -6.75 13.47 9.75
C GLU A 122 -7.15 12.28 10.62
N THR A 123 -8.25 11.61 10.27
CA THR A 123 -8.70 10.40 10.98
C THR A 123 -7.65 9.29 10.87
N LEU A 124 -7.09 9.08 9.67
CA LEU A 124 -6.02 8.10 9.49
C LEU A 124 -4.77 8.47 10.26
N SER A 125 -4.32 9.73 10.16
CA SER A 125 -3.12 10.22 10.83
C SER A 125 -3.23 10.07 12.35
N ALA A 126 -4.37 10.47 12.93
CA ALA A 126 -4.63 10.33 14.36
C ALA A 126 -4.60 8.87 14.82
N LEU A 127 -5.21 7.96 14.05
CA LEU A 127 -5.19 6.52 14.34
C LEU A 127 -3.79 5.93 14.24
N MET A 128 -3.00 6.33 13.25
CA MET A 128 -1.61 5.88 13.10
C MET A 128 -0.75 6.34 14.26
N GLN A 129 -0.85 7.63 14.63
CA GLN A 129 -0.16 8.20 15.78
C GLN A 129 -0.55 7.49 17.08
N SER A 130 -1.84 7.33 17.36
CA SER A 130 -2.31 6.71 18.60
C SER A 130 -1.89 5.25 18.68
N THR A 131 -1.99 4.50 17.58
CA THR A 131 -1.56 3.10 17.50
C THR A 131 -0.06 2.98 17.79
N CYS A 132 0.79 3.80 17.16
CA CYS A 132 2.23 3.79 17.40
C CYS A 132 2.58 4.21 18.83
N ARG A 133 1.88 5.21 19.38
CA ARG A 133 2.08 5.67 20.75
C ARG A 133 1.76 4.59 21.79
N VAL A 134 0.65 3.87 21.63
CA VAL A 134 0.27 2.77 22.55
C VAL A 134 1.27 1.62 22.45
N ILE A 135 1.76 1.30 21.25
CA ILE A 135 2.80 0.28 21.05
C ILE A 135 4.15 0.75 21.60
N GLY A 136 4.38 2.06 21.62
CA GLY A 136 5.65 2.71 21.86
C GLY A 136 6.40 2.93 20.55
N TYR A 137 7.14 4.03 20.47
CA TYR A 137 7.87 4.41 19.26
C TYR A 137 9.08 3.50 18.99
N ALA A 138 9.39 3.32 17.70
CA ALA A 138 10.47 2.49 17.20
C ALA A 138 11.83 3.15 17.40
N GLU A 139 12.77 2.39 17.95
CA GLU A 139 14.18 2.74 17.92
C GLU A 139 14.78 2.46 16.53
N HIS A 140 15.92 3.09 16.20
CA HIS A 140 16.56 2.90 14.90
C HIS A 140 16.86 1.43 14.58
N GLU A 141 17.31 0.67 15.59
CA GLU A 141 17.66 -0.74 15.47
C GLU A 141 16.43 -1.65 15.25
N GLU A 142 15.23 -1.18 15.64
CA GLU A 142 14.00 -1.96 15.57
C GLU A 142 13.27 -1.85 14.23
N MET A 143 13.75 -1.00 13.32
CA MET A 143 13.04 -0.71 12.07
C MET A 143 12.65 -1.96 11.29
N GLY A 144 13.52 -2.97 11.23
CA GLY A 144 13.27 -4.23 10.53
C GLY A 144 12.18 -5.12 11.14
N CYS A 145 11.86 -4.94 12.42
CA CYS A 145 11.00 -5.86 13.19
C CYS A 145 9.89 -5.16 13.99
N TYR A 146 9.78 -3.84 13.92
CA TYR A 146 8.68 -3.06 14.49
C TYR A 146 7.37 -3.25 13.69
N PRO A 147 6.20 -3.29 14.36
CA PRO A 147 5.97 -3.38 15.81
C PRO A 147 6.11 -4.80 16.41
N SER A 148 6.33 -5.82 15.59
CA SER A 148 6.26 -7.25 15.96
C SER A 148 7.10 -7.62 17.19
N ALA A 149 8.37 -7.19 17.25
CA ALA A 149 9.27 -7.54 18.35
C ALA A 149 8.78 -6.96 19.69
N ARG A 150 8.33 -5.71 19.69
CA ARG A 150 7.79 -5.03 20.89
C ARG A 150 6.52 -5.69 21.39
N LEU A 151 5.60 -6.02 20.49
CA LEU A 151 4.36 -6.71 20.83
C LEU A 151 4.63 -8.09 21.44
N LYS A 152 5.54 -8.87 20.85
CA LYS A 152 5.95 -10.18 21.38
C LYS A 152 6.64 -10.08 22.74
N LYS A 153 7.47 -9.06 22.96
CA LYS A 153 8.09 -8.78 24.26
C LYS A 153 7.03 -8.42 25.31
N ARG A 154 6.07 -7.56 24.95
CA ARG A 154 4.96 -7.15 25.82
C ARG A 154 4.04 -8.31 26.18
N ALA A 155 3.77 -9.22 25.25
CA ALA A 155 2.97 -10.43 25.48
C ALA A 155 3.56 -11.38 26.53
N LYS A 156 4.87 -11.31 26.78
CA LYS A 156 5.55 -12.09 27.84
C LYS A 156 5.53 -11.40 29.21
N SER A 157 5.08 -10.15 29.28
CA SER A 157 5.01 -9.41 30.54
C SER A 157 3.82 -9.88 31.38
N THR A 158 4.04 -10.08 32.68
CA THR A 158 3.02 -10.51 33.64
C THR A 158 2.30 -9.35 34.32
N SER A 159 2.65 -8.10 34.01
CA SER A 159 2.03 -6.95 34.67
C SER A 159 0.60 -6.72 34.16
N PRO A 160 -0.38 -6.41 35.04
CA PRO A 160 -1.75 -6.14 34.62
C PRO A 160 -1.87 -5.03 33.58
N GLY A 161 -1.07 -3.96 33.72
CA GLY A 161 -1.01 -2.86 32.76
C GLY A 161 -0.45 -3.28 31.39
N ALA A 162 0.45 -4.26 31.34
CA ALA A 162 0.96 -4.75 30.06
C ALA A 162 -0.11 -5.49 29.25
N LYS A 163 -1.02 -6.22 29.89
CA LYS A 163 -2.12 -6.91 29.20
C LYS A 163 -3.10 -5.91 28.60
N ALA A 164 -3.56 -4.91 29.34
CA ALA A 164 -4.45 -3.87 28.83
C ALA A 164 -3.81 -3.10 27.66
N ASN A 165 -2.53 -2.73 27.78
CA ASN A 165 -1.79 -2.05 26.71
C ASN A 165 -1.59 -2.94 25.48
N LEU A 166 -1.39 -4.25 25.66
CA LEU A 166 -1.31 -5.20 24.56
C LEU A 166 -2.66 -5.34 23.85
N ASP A 167 -3.75 -5.44 24.60
CA ASP A 167 -5.10 -5.54 24.03
C ASP A 167 -5.45 -4.30 23.21
N MET A 168 -5.17 -3.10 23.73
CA MET A 168 -5.29 -1.85 22.98
C MET A 168 -4.41 -1.88 21.73
N SER A 169 -3.12 -2.22 21.86
CA SER A 169 -2.17 -2.25 20.74
C SER A 169 -2.63 -3.14 19.58
N ILE A 170 -3.03 -4.38 19.89
CA ILE A 170 -3.42 -5.36 18.87
C ILE A 170 -4.80 -5.01 18.29
N SER A 171 -5.71 -4.48 19.10
CA SER A 171 -7.02 -4.01 18.61
C SER A 171 -6.84 -2.83 17.65
N SER A 172 -6.05 -1.81 18.03
CA SER A 172 -5.73 -0.66 17.17
C SER A 172 -5.06 -1.10 15.88
N MET A 173 -4.06 -1.98 15.96
CA MET A 173 -3.35 -2.49 14.80
C MET A 173 -4.27 -3.28 13.87
N ALA A 174 -5.19 -4.10 14.39
CA ALA A 174 -6.17 -4.83 13.60
C ALA A 174 -7.16 -3.90 12.88
N ALA A 175 -7.65 -2.87 13.57
CA ALA A 175 -8.52 -1.86 12.98
C ALA A 175 -7.80 -1.04 11.89
N LEU A 176 -6.57 -0.59 12.18
CA LEU A 176 -5.74 0.14 11.23
C LEU A 176 -5.40 -0.70 10.00
N PHE A 177 -5.03 -1.97 10.20
CA PHE A 177 -4.80 -2.90 9.09
C PHE A 177 -6.06 -3.05 8.22
N TYR A 178 -7.22 -3.27 8.84
CA TYR A 178 -8.48 -3.42 8.13
C TYR A 178 -8.78 -2.19 7.27
N LEU A 179 -8.60 -0.99 7.80
CA LEU A 179 -8.78 0.26 7.05
C LEU A 179 -7.79 0.40 5.89
N LEU A 180 -6.50 0.22 6.17
CA LEU A 180 -5.44 0.36 5.18
C LEU A 180 -5.55 -0.65 4.03
N TYR A 181 -6.06 -1.85 4.33
CA TYR A 181 -6.13 -2.94 3.36
C TYR A 181 -7.45 -2.97 2.59
N TYR A 182 -8.59 -2.78 3.26
CA TYR A 182 -9.92 -2.94 2.64
C TYR A 182 -10.64 -1.63 2.34
N GLN A 183 -10.28 -0.52 3.00
CA GLN A 183 -11.02 0.76 2.91
C GLN A 183 -10.22 1.88 2.25
N THR A 184 -9.01 1.59 1.75
CA THR A 184 -8.09 2.57 1.17
C THR A 184 -7.82 2.22 -0.29
N SER A 185 -8.14 3.14 -1.20
CA SER A 185 -7.81 3.02 -2.63
C SER A 185 -6.30 3.15 -2.86
N GLU A 186 -5.80 2.69 -4.01
CA GLU A 186 -4.37 2.83 -4.36
C GLU A 186 -3.94 4.31 -4.47
N GLU A 187 -4.81 5.19 -4.98
CA GLU A 187 -4.57 6.64 -5.05
C GLU A 187 -4.34 7.25 -3.66
N ARG A 188 -5.21 6.92 -2.71
CA ARG A 188 -5.09 7.39 -1.32
C ARG A 188 -3.90 6.75 -0.62
N ALA A 189 -3.64 5.47 -0.89
CA ALA A 189 -2.51 4.76 -0.33
C ALA A 189 -1.16 5.37 -0.73
N ALA A 190 -1.03 5.82 -1.98
CA ALA A 190 0.19 6.48 -2.47
C ALA A 190 0.50 7.79 -1.71
N LEU A 191 -0.49 8.43 -1.12
CA LEU A 191 -0.34 9.67 -0.36
C LEU A 191 0.07 9.47 1.10
N ILE A 192 -0.15 8.28 1.68
CA ILE A 192 0.08 8.03 3.12
C ILE A 192 1.54 8.27 3.55
N PRO A 193 2.58 7.86 2.80
CA PRO A 193 3.96 8.16 3.18
C PRO A 193 4.21 9.68 3.33
N PHE A 194 3.59 10.49 2.47
CA PHE A 194 3.71 11.95 2.51
C PHE A 194 2.89 12.56 3.66
N LEU A 195 1.75 11.96 4.02
CA LEU A 195 1.02 12.33 5.24
C LEU A 195 1.87 12.13 6.50
N ILE A 196 2.75 11.12 6.53
CA ILE A 196 3.64 10.89 7.67
C ILE A 196 4.82 11.87 7.61
N TYR A 197 5.44 12.03 6.44
CA TYR A 197 6.65 12.83 6.28
C TYR A 197 6.42 14.32 6.53
N TYR A 198 5.44 14.92 5.84
CA TYR A 198 5.21 16.36 5.89
C TYR A 198 4.42 16.82 7.11
N ARG A 199 3.91 15.92 7.95
CA ARG A 199 3.10 16.32 9.11
C ARG A 199 3.89 17.24 10.02
N ASP A 200 3.26 18.37 10.34
CA ASP A 200 3.81 19.36 11.25
C ASP A 200 3.88 18.81 12.68
N ARG A 201 4.80 19.34 13.49
CA ARG A 201 4.97 19.03 14.93
C ARG A 201 5.04 17.53 15.25
N THR A 202 5.66 16.76 14.36
CA THR A 202 5.89 15.32 14.52
C THR A 202 7.37 15.06 14.74
N THR A 203 7.73 14.23 15.71
CA THR A 203 9.14 13.88 15.95
C THR A 203 9.64 12.85 14.96
N ASP A 204 10.97 12.71 14.83
CA ASP A 204 11.55 11.71 13.93
C ASP A 204 11.24 10.27 14.39
N GLU A 205 11.13 10.03 15.70
CA GLU A 205 10.70 8.74 16.24
C GLU A 205 9.26 8.41 15.83
N GLU A 206 8.36 9.39 15.83
CA GLU A 206 6.97 9.21 15.41
C GLU A 206 6.91 8.87 13.91
N ARG A 207 7.56 9.68 13.06
CA ARG A 207 7.63 9.43 11.60
C ARG A 207 8.19 8.04 11.30
N ARG A 208 9.26 7.67 12.01
CA ARG A 208 9.93 6.37 11.88
C ARG A 208 8.99 5.22 12.23
N SER A 209 8.31 5.32 13.37
CA SER A 209 7.37 4.30 13.86
C SER A 209 6.20 4.10 12.90
N GLU A 210 5.61 5.20 12.43
CA GLU A 210 4.47 5.18 11.52
C GLU A 210 4.86 4.64 10.14
N SER A 211 6.04 4.99 9.64
CA SER A 211 6.57 4.45 8.38
C SER A 211 6.81 2.94 8.49
N ALA A 212 7.37 2.47 9.62
CA ALA A 212 7.56 1.04 9.87
C ALA A 212 6.22 0.31 10.02
N MET A 213 5.25 0.90 10.71
CA MET A 213 3.88 0.39 10.84
C MET A 213 3.23 0.24 9.45
N LEU A 214 3.26 1.29 8.63
CA LEU A 214 2.72 1.27 7.27
C LEU A 214 3.36 0.17 6.43
N ARG A 215 4.69 -0.01 6.54
CA ARG A 215 5.41 -1.07 5.83
C ARG A 215 4.96 -2.47 6.27
N LEU A 216 4.72 -2.69 7.56
CA LEU A 216 4.17 -3.96 8.02
C LEU A 216 2.75 -4.15 7.47
N LEU A 217 1.85 -3.22 7.78
CA LEU A 217 0.41 -3.39 7.56
C LEU A 217 0.04 -3.41 6.07
N ARG A 218 0.70 -2.61 5.23
CA ARG A 218 0.36 -2.50 3.81
C ARG A 218 1.35 -3.19 2.89
N ASN A 219 2.65 -3.09 3.17
CA ASN A 219 3.65 -3.63 2.24
C ASN A 219 3.92 -5.12 2.48
N THR A 220 3.62 -5.65 3.66
CA THR A 220 3.77 -7.08 3.97
C THR A 220 2.52 -7.63 4.66
N PRO A 221 1.34 -7.57 3.99
CA PRO A 221 0.05 -7.81 4.63
C PRO A 221 -0.08 -9.23 5.21
N TYR A 222 0.54 -10.24 4.57
CA TYR A 222 0.62 -11.60 5.12
C TYR A 222 1.29 -11.64 6.50
N ARG A 223 2.41 -10.94 6.67
CA ARG A 223 3.11 -10.86 7.97
C ARG A 223 2.29 -10.14 9.02
N ALA A 224 1.54 -9.11 8.62
CA ALA A 224 0.65 -8.39 9.51
C ALA A 224 -0.47 -9.30 10.02
N VAL A 225 -1.16 -10.03 9.14
CA VAL A 225 -2.25 -10.94 9.56
C VAL A 225 -1.75 -12.13 10.36
N GLU A 226 -0.56 -12.67 10.05
CA GLU A 226 0.05 -13.71 10.89
C GLU A 226 0.31 -13.22 12.32
N LEU A 227 0.83 -12.00 12.47
CA LEU A 227 1.05 -11.40 13.79
C LEU A 227 -0.27 -11.18 14.54
N ILE A 228 -1.28 -10.61 13.86
CA ILE A 228 -2.61 -10.38 14.42
C ILE A 228 -3.22 -11.72 14.87
N ASN A 229 -3.12 -12.75 14.04
CA ASN A 229 -3.64 -14.09 14.33
C ASN A 229 -2.92 -14.75 15.52
N GLN A 230 -1.59 -14.61 15.63
CA GLN A 230 -0.83 -15.07 16.81
C GLN A 230 -1.29 -14.42 18.13
N MET A 231 -1.92 -13.25 18.05
CA MET A 231 -2.37 -12.46 19.19
C MET A 231 -3.88 -12.23 19.18
N GLU A 232 -4.66 -13.10 18.52
CA GLU A 232 -6.09 -12.89 18.31
C GLU A 232 -6.89 -12.71 19.61
N SER A 233 -6.45 -13.38 20.68
CA SER A 233 -7.05 -13.32 22.02
C SER A 233 -6.90 -11.93 22.67
N CYS A 234 -6.02 -11.09 22.15
CA CYS A 234 -5.82 -9.71 22.59
C CYS A 234 -6.71 -8.72 21.81
N ILE A 235 -7.39 -9.16 20.74
CA ILE A 235 -8.31 -8.30 19.99
C ILE A 235 -9.60 -8.12 20.79
N SER A 236 -9.69 -6.99 21.48
CA SER A 236 -10.85 -6.57 22.24
C SER A 236 -11.73 -5.67 21.40
N TYR A 237 -12.82 -6.24 20.90
CA TYR A 237 -13.81 -5.48 20.12
C TYR A 237 -14.53 -4.42 20.96
N HIS A 238 -14.54 -4.59 22.30
CA HIS A 238 -15.03 -3.59 23.23
C HIS A 238 -14.25 -2.27 23.14
N ILE A 239 -12.92 -2.35 23.00
CA ILE A 239 -12.04 -1.19 22.82
C ILE A 239 -12.44 -0.43 21.56
N LEU A 240 -12.59 -1.14 20.44
CA LEU A 240 -12.98 -0.54 19.16
C LEU A 240 -14.37 0.14 19.20
N LEU A 241 -15.26 -0.37 20.04
CA LEU A 241 -16.61 0.18 20.22
C LEU A 241 -16.69 1.34 21.22
N LYS A 242 -15.73 1.50 22.13
CA LYS A 242 -15.81 2.50 23.20
C LYS A 242 -14.80 3.62 23.09
N GLU A 243 -13.58 3.34 22.65
CA GLU A 243 -12.55 4.36 22.60
C GLU A 243 -12.89 5.41 21.53
N LYS A 244 -12.70 6.68 21.91
CA LYS A 244 -13.04 7.84 21.08
C LYS A 244 -12.23 7.86 19.77
N GLU A 245 -11.00 7.36 19.81
CA GLU A 245 -10.11 7.30 18.65
C GLU A 245 -10.70 6.51 17.47
N PHE A 246 -11.55 5.51 17.75
CA PHE A 246 -12.18 4.70 16.70
C PHE A 246 -13.56 5.19 16.28
N GLU A 247 -14.10 6.23 16.90
CA GLU A 247 -15.48 6.68 16.67
C GLU A 247 -15.76 6.96 15.18
N ALA A 248 -14.85 7.68 14.52
CA ALA A 248 -14.98 8.05 13.10
C ALA A 248 -14.90 6.85 12.14
N ILE A 249 -14.23 5.76 12.53
CA ILE A 249 -14.01 4.59 11.68
C ILE A 249 -14.90 3.40 12.05
N ARG A 250 -15.58 3.45 13.19
CA ARG A 250 -16.41 2.35 13.71
C ARG A 250 -17.45 1.87 12.69
N PRO A 251 -18.14 2.73 11.91
CA PRO A 251 -19.09 2.28 10.89
C PRO A 251 -18.43 1.50 9.74
N LEU A 252 -17.11 1.66 9.55
CA LEU A 252 -16.35 0.99 8.49
C LEU A 252 -15.84 -0.39 8.91
N LEU A 253 -15.81 -0.67 10.21
CA LEU A 253 -15.34 -1.95 10.73
C LEU A 253 -16.46 -3.00 10.67
N PRO A 254 -16.12 -4.31 10.52
CA PRO A 254 -17.11 -5.37 10.60
C PRO A 254 -17.80 -5.34 11.97
N ALA A 255 -19.13 -5.34 12.02
CA ALA A 255 -19.94 -5.06 13.23
C ALA A 255 -19.68 -5.97 14.45
N LEU A 256 -19.05 -7.13 14.25
CA LEU A 256 -18.76 -8.12 15.29
C LEU A 256 -17.29 -8.55 15.23
N ARG A 257 -16.71 -8.87 16.38
CA ARG A 257 -15.35 -9.43 16.51
C ARG A 257 -15.10 -10.58 15.54
N LYS A 258 -16.06 -11.52 15.44
CA LYS A 258 -15.95 -12.68 14.54
C LYS A 258 -15.83 -12.27 13.07
N GLY A 259 -16.53 -11.22 12.66
CA GLY A 259 -16.45 -10.66 11.31
C GLY A 259 -15.07 -10.06 11.03
N LEU A 260 -14.52 -9.32 11.99
CA LEU A 260 -13.17 -8.78 11.90
C LEU A 260 -12.13 -9.89 11.79
N LEU A 261 -12.16 -10.89 12.69
CA LEU A 261 -11.21 -12.01 12.62
C LEU A 261 -11.30 -12.78 11.30
N LYS A 262 -12.52 -13.01 10.78
CA LYS A 262 -12.70 -13.68 9.49
C LYS A 262 -12.10 -12.87 8.33
N ALA A 263 -12.20 -11.54 8.37
CA ALA A 263 -11.59 -10.67 7.37
C ALA A 263 -10.06 -10.58 7.49
N LEU A 264 -9.51 -10.93 8.65
CA LEU A 264 -8.07 -10.88 8.95
C LEU A 264 -7.44 -12.28 9.00
N ALA A 265 -8.12 -13.28 8.46
CA ALA A 265 -7.67 -14.67 8.54
C ALA A 265 -6.48 -14.91 7.58
N PRO A 266 -5.33 -15.45 8.05
CA PRO A 266 -4.12 -15.63 7.21
C PRO A 266 -4.27 -16.63 6.06
N ASP A 267 -5.31 -17.46 6.10
CA ASP A 267 -5.65 -18.44 5.06
C ASP A 267 -6.35 -17.81 3.85
N LEU A 268 -6.73 -16.52 3.92
CA LEU A 268 -7.28 -15.81 2.78
C LEU A 268 -6.24 -15.70 1.64
N TRP A 269 -6.69 -16.05 0.44
CA TRP A 269 -5.89 -16.20 -0.76
C TRP A 269 -5.11 -14.92 -1.09
N HIS A 270 -5.75 -13.76 -0.96
CA HIS A 270 -5.16 -12.48 -1.36
C HIS A 270 -4.00 -12.07 -0.44
N PHE A 271 -3.94 -12.50 0.82
CA PHE A 271 -2.78 -12.24 1.67
C PHE A 271 -1.57 -13.05 1.19
N ARG A 272 -1.77 -14.35 0.92
CA ARG A 272 -0.72 -15.23 0.37
C ARG A 272 -0.28 -14.79 -1.02
N ALA A 273 -1.23 -14.46 -1.89
CA ALA A 273 -0.95 -13.92 -3.22
C ALA A 273 -0.03 -12.69 -3.12
N ASN A 274 -0.36 -11.73 -2.26
CA ASN A 274 0.42 -10.50 -2.11
C ASN A 274 1.81 -10.70 -1.47
N GLN A 275 2.08 -11.85 -0.84
CA GLN A 275 3.42 -12.19 -0.33
C GLN A 275 4.42 -12.39 -1.47
N ASP A 276 3.97 -13.02 -2.54
CA ASP A 276 4.79 -13.43 -3.68
C ASP A 276 4.73 -12.42 -4.85
N ARG A 277 4.25 -11.20 -4.60
CA ARG A 277 4.03 -10.17 -5.64
C ARG A 277 5.31 -9.66 -6.33
N TRP A 278 6.47 -9.98 -5.76
CA TRP A 278 7.79 -9.58 -6.28
C TRP A 278 8.32 -10.55 -7.35
N ILE A 279 7.59 -11.63 -7.64
CA ILE A 279 7.94 -12.57 -8.70
C ILE A 279 7.61 -11.93 -10.06
N ASP A 280 8.64 -11.62 -10.84
CA ASP A 280 8.48 -11.00 -12.16
C ASP A 280 8.10 -11.98 -13.28
N ASP A 281 8.46 -13.26 -13.15
CA ASP A 281 8.13 -14.29 -14.13
C ASP A 281 6.63 -14.60 -14.11
N ALA A 282 5.95 -14.35 -15.23
CA ALA A 282 4.49 -14.47 -15.34
C ALA A 282 3.99 -15.89 -15.06
N ILE A 283 4.73 -16.92 -15.49
CA ILE A 283 4.34 -18.32 -15.29
C ILE A 283 4.43 -18.68 -13.80
N THR A 284 5.57 -18.41 -13.17
CA THR A 284 5.78 -18.65 -11.74
C THR A 284 4.77 -17.85 -10.91
N ARG A 285 4.48 -16.61 -11.30
CA ARG A 285 3.48 -15.77 -10.63
C ARG A 285 2.08 -16.34 -10.72
N LYS A 286 1.67 -16.81 -11.91
CA LYS A 286 0.38 -17.49 -12.12
C LYS A 286 0.23 -18.74 -11.25
N VAL A 287 1.29 -19.53 -11.13
CA VAL A 287 1.33 -20.72 -10.26
C VAL A 287 1.22 -20.32 -8.78
N ALA A 288 1.92 -19.27 -8.34
CA ALA A 288 1.81 -18.77 -6.97
C ALA A 288 0.39 -18.30 -6.62
N LEU A 289 -0.27 -17.56 -7.52
CA LEU A 289 -1.67 -17.17 -7.39
C LEU A 289 -2.61 -18.39 -7.29
N CYS A 290 -2.42 -19.37 -8.19
CA CYS A 290 -3.17 -20.62 -8.16
C CYS A 290 -3.00 -21.36 -6.81
N ASN A 291 -1.77 -21.48 -6.32
CA ASN A 291 -1.48 -22.12 -5.04
C ASN A 291 -2.12 -21.40 -3.85
N ALA A 292 -2.16 -20.06 -3.86
CA ALA A 292 -2.83 -19.27 -2.84
C ALA A 292 -4.35 -19.52 -2.83
N ILE A 293 -4.98 -19.60 -4.00
CA ILE A 293 -6.40 -19.91 -4.17
C ILE A 293 -6.69 -21.35 -3.71
N THR A 294 -5.88 -22.32 -4.14
CA THR A 294 -5.98 -23.72 -3.73
C THR A 294 -5.87 -23.89 -2.21
N ALA A 295 -4.95 -23.16 -1.56
CA ALA A 295 -4.77 -23.22 -0.11
C ALA A 295 -6.04 -22.78 0.63
N GLN A 296 -6.67 -21.68 0.21
CA GLN A 296 -7.93 -21.23 0.80
C GLN A 296 -9.06 -22.22 0.54
N PHE A 297 -9.19 -22.72 -0.69
CA PHE A 297 -10.22 -23.69 -1.05
C PHE A 297 -10.17 -24.94 -0.14
N LYS A 298 -8.96 -25.47 0.07
CA LYS A 298 -8.71 -26.61 0.97
C LYS A 298 -9.00 -26.27 2.43
N ALA A 299 -8.56 -25.10 2.92
CA ALA A 299 -8.80 -24.66 4.29
C ALA A 299 -10.31 -24.49 4.61
N MET A 300 -11.09 -24.01 3.63
CA MET A 300 -12.54 -23.84 3.77
C MET A 300 -13.33 -25.14 3.63
N GLY A 301 -12.71 -26.24 3.17
CA GLY A 301 -13.39 -27.51 2.92
C GLY A 301 -14.51 -27.38 1.88
N VAL A 302 -14.32 -26.52 0.87
CA VAL A 302 -15.35 -26.28 -0.16
C VAL A 302 -15.49 -27.54 -1.03
N PRO A 303 -16.71 -28.06 -1.25
CA PRO A 303 -16.90 -29.22 -2.12
C PRO A 303 -16.69 -28.84 -3.59
N TYR A 304 -16.27 -29.81 -4.41
CA TYR A 304 -15.95 -29.62 -5.82
C TYR A 304 -17.09 -28.93 -6.60
N GLU A 305 -18.34 -29.28 -6.31
CA GLU A 305 -19.53 -28.75 -6.98
C GLU A 305 -19.70 -27.23 -6.81
N ARG A 306 -19.01 -26.63 -5.84
CA ARG A 306 -19.03 -25.18 -5.56
C ARG A 306 -17.83 -24.43 -6.10
N ILE A 307 -16.96 -25.07 -6.90
CA ILE A 307 -15.77 -24.42 -7.49
C ILE A 307 -16.13 -23.17 -8.27
N GLU A 308 -17.21 -23.18 -9.05
CA GLU A 308 -17.61 -22.01 -9.84
C GLU A 308 -18.02 -20.83 -8.94
N THR A 309 -18.85 -21.09 -7.93
CA THR A 309 -19.23 -20.06 -6.95
C THR A 309 -18.03 -19.52 -6.20
N PHE A 310 -17.08 -20.39 -5.84
CA PHE A 310 -15.82 -19.98 -5.22
C PHE A 310 -14.99 -19.11 -6.16
N CYS A 311 -14.82 -19.49 -7.43
CA CYS A 311 -14.09 -18.70 -8.42
C CYS A 311 -14.74 -17.32 -8.66
N GLN A 312 -16.08 -17.26 -8.73
CA GLN A 312 -16.82 -16.00 -8.85
C GLN A 312 -16.60 -15.10 -7.62
N GLN A 313 -16.56 -15.69 -6.43
CA GLN A 313 -16.23 -14.94 -5.21
C GLN A 313 -14.80 -14.39 -5.27
N ILE A 314 -13.82 -15.18 -5.68
CA ILE A 314 -12.42 -14.75 -5.83
C ILE A 314 -12.32 -13.62 -6.87
N LYS A 315 -13.01 -13.75 -8.02
CA LYS A 315 -13.04 -12.73 -9.05
C LYS A 315 -13.66 -11.42 -8.55
N GLY A 316 -14.73 -11.50 -7.75
CA GLY A 316 -15.32 -10.33 -7.08
C GLY A 316 -14.39 -9.65 -6.06
N GLN A 317 -13.27 -10.26 -5.72
CA GLN A 317 -12.27 -9.79 -4.76
C GLN A 317 -10.95 -9.35 -5.44
N GLU A 318 -10.92 -9.28 -6.77
CA GLU A 318 -9.73 -8.93 -7.56
C GLU A 318 -9.04 -7.63 -7.12
N GLY A 319 -9.84 -6.64 -6.67
CA GLY A 319 -9.34 -5.36 -6.16
C GLY A 319 -8.44 -5.46 -4.91
N TRP A 320 -8.40 -6.60 -4.22
CA TRP A 320 -7.54 -6.82 -3.06
C TRP A 320 -6.11 -7.27 -3.43
N LEU A 321 -5.86 -7.54 -4.71
CA LEU A 321 -4.50 -7.68 -5.24
C LEU A 321 -3.86 -6.31 -5.39
N LEU A 322 -2.68 -6.14 -4.79
CA LEU A 322 -1.97 -4.86 -4.75
C LEU A 322 -1.24 -4.57 -6.08
N SER A 323 -0.87 -5.61 -6.83
CA SER A 323 -0.20 -5.47 -8.13
C SER A 323 -1.22 -5.51 -9.27
N PRO A 324 -1.21 -4.54 -10.20
CA PRO A 324 -2.03 -4.60 -11.42
C PRO A 324 -1.73 -5.83 -12.28
N LYS A 325 -0.46 -6.25 -12.37
CA LYS A 325 -0.06 -7.47 -13.12
C LYS A 325 -0.75 -8.72 -12.56
N ASP A 326 -0.95 -8.79 -11.25
CA ASP A 326 -1.60 -9.95 -10.62
C ASP A 326 -3.08 -10.03 -10.98
N ARG A 327 -3.72 -8.88 -11.18
CA ARG A 327 -5.13 -8.77 -11.58
C ARG A 327 -5.31 -9.31 -13.01
N GLU A 328 -4.39 -8.95 -13.90
CA GLU A 328 -4.34 -9.49 -15.28
C GLU A 328 -4.14 -11.01 -15.32
N LEU A 329 -3.32 -11.55 -14.41
CA LEU A 329 -3.04 -13.00 -14.33
C LEU A 329 -4.15 -13.80 -13.62
N LEU A 330 -5.07 -13.15 -12.91
CA LEU A 330 -6.03 -13.83 -12.03
C LEU A 330 -6.93 -14.81 -12.80
N ASP A 331 -7.39 -14.44 -13.99
CA ASP A 331 -8.29 -15.29 -14.78
C ASP A 331 -7.60 -16.58 -15.21
N GLU A 332 -6.37 -16.49 -15.68
CA GLU A 332 -5.57 -17.65 -16.07
C GLU A 332 -5.22 -18.52 -14.85
N SER A 333 -4.93 -17.91 -13.69
CA SER A 333 -4.73 -18.63 -12.44
C SER A 333 -5.99 -19.34 -11.94
N LEU A 334 -7.18 -18.76 -12.15
CA LEU A 334 -8.46 -19.40 -11.82
C LEU A 334 -8.74 -20.60 -12.73
N VAL A 335 -8.41 -20.52 -14.03
CA VAL A 335 -8.49 -21.66 -14.93
C VAL A 335 -7.53 -22.76 -14.51
N LEU A 336 -6.29 -22.41 -14.19
CA LEU A 336 -5.30 -23.35 -13.69
C LEU A 336 -5.80 -24.06 -12.42
N PHE A 337 -6.34 -23.31 -11.47
CA PHE A 337 -6.95 -23.84 -10.24
C PHE A 337 -8.08 -24.84 -10.55
N LYS A 338 -9.02 -24.46 -11.43
CA LYS A 338 -10.15 -25.31 -11.85
C LYS A 338 -9.67 -26.63 -12.46
N LEU A 339 -8.67 -26.59 -13.33
CA LEU A 339 -8.08 -27.76 -13.96
C LEU A 339 -7.39 -28.68 -12.93
N GLN A 340 -6.66 -28.10 -11.97
CA GLN A 340 -6.04 -28.86 -10.88
C GLN A 340 -7.08 -29.57 -10.01
N GLN A 341 -8.14 -28.87 -9.61
CA GLN A 341 -9.23 -29.47 -8.83
C GLN A 341 -9.99 -30.55 -9.62
N TYR A 342 -10.18 -30.36 -10.93
CA TYR A 342 -10.78 -31.37 -11.81
C TYR A 342 -9.92 -32.65 -11.85
N ARG A 343 -8.59 -32.50 -11.94
CA ARG A 343 -7.67 -33.64 -11.92
C ARG A 343 -7.71 -34.39 -10.58
N GLU A 344 -7.66 -33.67 -9.46
CA GLU A 344 -7.77 -34.25 -8.10
C GLU A 344 -9.10 -35.02 -7.92
N GLN A 345 -10.22 -34.46 -8.40
CA GLN A 345 -11.52 -35.16 -8.38
C GLN A 345 -11.50 -36.43 -9.24
N ARG A 346 -10.93 -36.37 -10.45
CA ARG A 346 -10.89 -37.53 -11.35
C ARG A 346 -10.02 -38.67 -10.83
N GLU A 347 -8.91 -38.35 -10.18
CA GLU A 347 -8.05 -39.34 -9.53
C GLU A 347 -8.80 -40.05 -8.39
N SER A 348 -9.68 -39.36 -7.67
CA SER A 348 -10.47 -39.94 -6.57
C SER A 348 -11.74 -40.68 -7.01
N GLU A 349 -12.34 -40.37 -8.16
CA GLU A 349 -13.55 -41.02 -8.69
C GLU A 349 -13.28 -42.41 -9.32
N GLY A 350 -12.03 -42.78 -9.58
CA GLY A 350 -11.66 -44.05 -10.23
C GLY A 350 -12.10 -44.17 -11.70
N LEU A 351 -12.18 -45.39 -12.24
CA LEU A 351 -12.65 -45.67 -13.61
C LEU A 351 -14.19 -45.54 -13.69
N SER A 352 -14.72 -44.32 -13.69
CA SER A 352 -16.15 -44.10 -13.92
C SER A 352 -16.52 -44.17 -15.41
N HIS A 353 -17.68 -44.75 -15.71
CA HIS A 353 -18.20 -44.92 -17.07
C HIS A 353 -18.75 -43.60 -17.62
N THR A 354 -17.87 -42.76 -18.18
CA THR A 354 -18.27 -41.62 -19.02
C THR A 354 -17.91 -41.86 -20.49
N PHE A 355 -18.52 -41.09 -21.41
CA PHE A 355 -18.38 -41.26 -22.87
C PHE A 355 -16.93 -41.20 -23.38
N PHE A 356 -16.05 -40.47 -22.68
CA PHE A 356 -14.61 -40.57 -22.81
C PHE A 356 -14.03 -41.25 -21.57
N SER A 357 -12.94 -42.00 -21.73
CA SER A 357 -12.28 -42.61 -20.57
C SER A 357 -11.81 -41.52 -19.59
N SER A 358 -11.83 -41.84 -18.30
CA SER A 358 -11.28 -40.97 -17.25
C SER A 358 -9.86 -40.53 -17.58
N GLU A 359 -9.05 -41.45 -18.13
CA GLU A 359 -7.70 -41.20 -18.62
C GLU A 359 -7.63 -40.14 -19.73
N VAL A 360 -8.52 -40.17 -20.73
CA VAL A 360 -8.53 -39.18 -21.81
C VAL A 360 -8.88 -37.79 -21.28
N LYS A 361 -9.87 -37.68 -20.38
CA LYS A 361 -10.22 -36.38 -19.77
C LYS A 361 -9.13 -35.86 -18.84
N TYR A 362 -8.45 -36.75 -18.11
CA TYR A 362 -7.31 -36.39 -17.27
C TYR A 362 -6.14 -35.86 -18.09
N ARG A 363 -5.75 -36.58 -19.16
CA ARG A 363 -4.69 -36.14 -20.09
C ARG A 363 -5.03 -34.81 -20.76
N THR A 364 -6.28 -34.64 -21.16
CA THR A 364 -6.76 -33.38 -21.76
C THR A 364 -6.59 -32.22 -20.79
N ALA A 365 -7.04 -32.37 -19.54
CA ALA A 365 -6.88 -31.33 -18.51
C ALA A 365 -5.39 -31.02 -18.22
N LYS A 366 -4.53 -32.05 -18.19
CA LYS A 366 -3.08 -31.89 -18.00
C LYS A 366 -2.42 -31.13 -19.16
N LYS A 367 -2.79 -31.42 -20.40
CA LYS A 367 -2.31 -30.68 -21.58
C LYS A 367 -2.76 -29.23 -21.57
N GLN A 368 -3.98 -28.95 -21.11
CA GLN A 368 -4.48 -27.58 -21.00
C GLN A 368 -3.74 -26.78 -19.92
N GLU A 369 -3.44 -27.40 -18.78
CA GLU A 369 -2.55 -26.82 -17.77
C GLU A 369 -1.18 -26.48 -18.36
N GLN A 370 -0.58 -27.39 -19.13
CA GLN A 370 0.69 -27.15 -19.83
C GLN A 370 0.61 -25.97 -20.82
N ILE A 371 -0.46 -25.86 -21.61
CA ILE A 371 -0.69 -24.72 -22.54
C ILE A 371 -0.74 -23.41 -21.76
N ILE A 372 -1.50 -23.35 -20.66
CA ILE A 372 -1.60 -22.15 -19.80
C ILE A 372 -0.25 -21.80 -19.19
N LEU A 373 0.59 -22.79 -18.90
CA LEU A 373 1.95 -22.60 -18.39
C LEU A 373 2.98 -22.33 -19.51
N GLY A 374 2.55 -22.07 -20.75
CA GLY A 374 3.42 -21.71 -21.87
C GLY A 374 4.18 -22.89 -22.49
N VAL A 375 3.84 -24.13 -22.12
CA VAL A 375 4.40 -25.34 -22.72
C VAL A 375 3.61 -25.67 -24.00
N PRO A 376 4.26 -25.75 -25.17
CA PRO A 376 3.57 -26.01 -26.43
C PRO A 376 3.05 -27.46 -26.46
N GLU A 377 1.75 -27.61 -26.24
CA GLU A 377 1.02 -28.87 -26.33
C GLU A 377 -0.10 -28.76 -27.37
N LYS A 378 -0.42 -29.88 -28.02
CA LYS A 378 -1.54 -29.96 -28.97
C LYS A 378 -2.55 -30.99 -28.48
N LEU A 379 -3.81 -30.61 -28.47
CA LEU A 379 -4.93 -31.53 -28.24
C LEU A 379 -5.17 -32.31 -29.53
N GLY A 380 -5.13 -33.64 -29.46
CA GLY A 380 -5.60 -34.51 -30.53
C GLY A 380 -7.13 -34.46 -30.67
N LEU A 381 -7.69 -35.04 -31.72
CA LEU A 381 -9.14 -35.02 -32.01
C LEU A 381 -10.01 -35.49 -30.82
N LEU A 382 -9.64 -36.60 -30.17
CA LEU A 382 -10.38 -37.13 -29.02
C LEU A 382 -10.24 -36.25 -27.78
N GLU A 383 -9.07 -35.61 -27.60
CA GLU A 383 -8.81 -34.70 -26.49
C GLU A 383 -9.54 -33.37 -26.71
N TRP A 384 -9.61 -32.89 -27.95
CA TRP A 384 -10.41 -31.72 -28.32
C TRP A 384 -11.89 -31.95 -28.08
N LEU A 385 -12.43 -33.10 -28.48
CA LEU A 385 -13.82 -33.46 -28.19
C LEU A 385 -14.06 -33.62 -26.68
N ALA A 386 -13.12 -34.24 -25.96
CA ALA A 386 -13.20 -34.39 -24.51
C ALA A 386 -13.13 -33.04 -23.77
N ALA A 387 -12.34 -32.10 -24.29
CA ALA A 387 -12.22 -30.74 -23.77
C ALA A 387 -13.55 -29.98 -23.84
N HIS A 388 -14.40 -30.25 -24.83
CA HIS A 388 -15.69 -29.57 -25.01
C HIS A 388 -16.89 -30.38 -24.46
N GLN A 389 -16.66 -31.43 -23.66
CA GLN A 389 -17.74 -32.32 -23.19
C GLN A 389 -17.82 -32.49 -21.66
N GLY A 390 -19.02 -32.21 -21.12
CA GLY A 390 -19.34 -32.36 -19.70
C GLY A 390 -18.57 -31.38 -18.81
N ARG A 391 -18.27 -31.76 -17.56
CA ARG A 391 -17.61 -30.87 -16.59
C ARG A 391 -16.34 -30.18 -17.12
N LEU A 392 -15.52 -30.86 -17.95
CA LEU A 392 -14.30 -30.25 -18.51
C LEU A 392 -14.60 -29.15 -19.56
N GLY A 393 -15.69 -29.29 -20.31
CA GLY A 393 -16.18 -28.27 -21.24
C GLY A 393 -16.83 -27.08 -20.53
N ASP A 394 -17.57 -27.35 -19.44
CA ASP A 394 -18.17 -26.30 -18.62
C ASP A 394 -17.12 -25.35 -18.01
N LEU A 395 -15.92 -25.88 -17.71
CA LEU A 395 -14.78 -25.10 -17.22
C LEU A 395 -14.16 -24.18 -18.30
N GLN A 396 -14.43 -24.42 -19.58
CA GLN A 396 -13.85 -23.72 -20.75
C GLN A 396 -14.81 -22.76 -21.44
N GLU A 397 -16.09 -23.09 -21.57
CA GLU A 397 -17.07 -22.21 -22.25
C GLU A 397 -17.28 -20.89 -21.50
N LYS A 398 -17.04 -20.87 -20.20
CA LYS A 398 -17.24 -19.68 -19.34
C LYS A 398 -16.03 -18.75 -19.26
N THR A 399 -14.99 -19.00 -20.05
CA THR A 399 -13.71 -18.26 -20.03
C THR A 399 -13.29 -17.69 -21.39
N LYS A 400 -14.13 -17.78 -22.43
CA LYS A 400 -13.92 -17.05 -23.69
C LYS A 400 -14.66 -15.71 -23.69
N PRO A 401 -13.98 -14.55 -23.64
CA PRO A 401 -14.54 -13.34 -24.21
C PRO A 401 -14.51 -13.48 -25.74
N GLY A 402 -15.70 -13.60 -26.34
CA GLY A 402 -15.99 -13.42 -27.77
C GLY A 402 -14.86 -13.64 -28.76
N GLU A 403 -14.48 -14.89 -29.03
CA GLU A 403 -13.91 -15.23 -30.35
C GLU A 403 -15.07 -15.70 -31.23
N GLN A 404 -15.61 -14.75 -32.00
CA GLN A 404 -16.31 -15.11 -33.24
C GLN A 404 -15.28 -15.78 -34.14
N LEU A 405 -15.48 -17.08 -34.38
CA LEU A 405 -14.76 -17.81 -35.42
C LEU A 405 -15.03 -17.14 -36.76
N SER A 406 -14.03 -16.43 -37.28
CA SER A 406 -13.95 -16.11 -38.70
C SER A 406 -13.45 -17.35 -39.44
N VAL A 407 -14.42 -18.01 -40.08
CA VAL A 407 -14.38 -19.03 -41.16
C VAL A 407 -13.74 -20.37 -40.84
#